data_AF-V8G8P7-F1
#
_entry.id   AF-V8G8P7-F1
#
_cell.length_a   1.000
_cell.length_b   1.000
_cell.length_c   1.000
_cell.angle_alpha   90.00
_cell.angle_beta   90.00
_cell.angle_gamma   90.00
#
_symmetry.space_group_name_H-M   'P 1'
#
loop_
_entity.id
_entity.type
_entity.pdbx_description
1 polymer ?
#
loop_
_entity_poly.entity_id
_entity_poly.type
_entity_poly.pdbx_seq_one_letter_code
_entity_poly.pdbx_strand_id
1 'polypeptide(L)'
;MPESLTLDKTFREIFQKANTAQMTAQEFEDFIRRNKYHWNHLIALDERYTSGMAEGKLEGLTQVAKSLKTEGMDITLIQKVTGLSAEKIKQL
;
A
#
# COMPACT_ATOMS: atom_id res chain seq x y z
N MET A 1 17.31 8.93 12.32
CA MET A 1 16.15 8.11 11.90
C MET A 1 16.15 8.00 10.39
N PRO A 2 15.77 6.85 9.79
CA PRO A 2 15.58 6.75 8.34
C PRO A 2 14.64 7.84 7.81
N GLU A 3 14.99 8.50 6.72
CA GLU A 3 14.20 9.61 6.13
C GLU A 3 12.76 9.20 5.80
N SER A 4 12.53 7.93 5.45
CA SER A 4 11.21 7.37 5.16
C SER A 4 10.21 7.45 6.32
N LEU A 5 10.68 7.52 7.58
CA LEU A 5 9.82 7.62 8.76
C LEU A 5 9.25 9.04 8.97
N THR A 6 9.83 10.06 8.35
CA THR A 6 9.47 11.47 8.61
C THR A 6 8.24 11.96 7.85
N LEU A 7 7.80 11.22 6.83
CA LEU A 7 6.67 11.55 5.97
C LEU A 7 5.38 10.79 6.33
N ASP A 8 5.46 9.82 7.24
CA ASP A 8 4.35 8.93 7.60
C ASP A 8 3.29 9.63 8.47
N LYS A 9 2.01 9.34 8.20
CA LYS A 9 0.87 9.87 8.97
C LYS A 9 0.96 9.52 10.46
N THR A 10 1.41 8.30 10.77
CA THR A 10 1.64 7.80 12.14
C THR A 10 2.68 8.66 12.84
N PHE A 11 3.76 9.03 12.16
CA PHE A 11 4.79 9.90 12.71
C PHE A 11 4.26 11.32 13.00
N ARG A 12 3.45 11.88 12.09
CA ARG A 12 2.81 13.19 12.31
C ARG A 12 1.88 13.19 13.51
N GLU A 13 1.08 12.13 13.68
CA GLU A 13 0.20 11.97 14.84
C GLU A 13 0.99 11.82 16.14
N ILE A 14 2.12 11.10 16.13
CA ILE A 14 3.02 10.97 17.28
C ILE A 14 3.61 12.33 17.67
N PHE A 15 4.13 13.06 16.71
CA PHE A 15 4.72 14.38 16.94
C PHE A 15 3.67 15.37 17.47
N GLN A 16 2.45 15.34 16.93
CA GLN A 16 1.33 16.14 17.43
C GLN A 16 0.95 15.79 18.88
N LYS A 17 0.85 14.50 19.22
CA LYS A 17 0.53 14.05 20.59
C LYS A 17 1.63 14.45 21.57
N ALA A 18 2.89 14.27 21.19
CA ALA A 18 4.03 14.65 22.02
C ALA A 18 4.11 16.16 22.27
N ASN A 19 3.90 16.96 21.21
CA ASN A 19 3.83 18.43 21.32
C ASN A 19 2.66 18.88 22.19
N THR A 20 1.49 18.27 22.03
CA THR A 20 0.30 18.59 22.85
C THR A 20 0.53 18.25 24.33
N ALA A 21 1.26 17.17 24.59
CA ALA A 21 1.65 16.76 25.94
C ALA A 21 2.88 17.50 26.50
N GLN A 22 3.47 18.45 25.74
CA GLN A 22 4.66 19.21 26.12
C GLN A 22 5.83 18.32 26.58
N MET A 23 5.99 17.16 25.93
CA MET A 23 7.04 16.21 26.30
C MET A 23 8.42 16.83 26.11
N THR A 24 9.31 16.59 27.06
CA THR A 24 10.74 16.89 26.87
C THR A 24 11.33 15.98 25.80
N ALA A 25 12.52 16.35 25.27
CA ALA A 25 13.22 15.53 24.29
C ALA A 25 13.45 14.09 24.78
N GLN A 26 13.81 13.91 26.06
CA GLN A 26 14.05 12.59 26.64
C GLN A 26 12.76 11.77 26.75
N GLU A 27 11.66 12.38 27.16
CA GLU A 27 10.36 11.70 27.26
C GLU A 27 9.83 11.31 25.89
N PHE A 28 10.06 12.13 24.87
CA PHE A 28 9.71 11.82 23.49
C PHE A 28 10.52 10.64 22.95
N GLU A 29 11.82 10.59 23.21
CA GLU A 29 12.67 9.45 22.84
C GLU A 29 12.24 8.15 23.52
N ASP A 30 11.93 8.22 24.82
CA ASP A 30 11.43 7.07 25.58
C ASP A 30 10.07 6.61 25.07
N PHE A 31 9.19 7.55 24.72
CA PHE A 31 7.89 7.27 24.11
C PHE A 31 8.04 6.54 22.78
N ILE A 32 8.94 7.02 21.90
CA ILE A 32 9.24 6.34 20.64
C ILE A 32 9.80 4.95 20.90
N ARG A 33 10.73 4.81 21.84
CA ARG A 33 11.39 3.54 22.16
C ARG A 33 10.40 2.48 22.64
N ARG A 34 9.47 2.86 23.53
CA ARG A 34 8.45 1.96 24.09
C ARG A 34 7.46 1.48 23.01
N ASN A 35 7.17 2.31 22.02
CA ASN A 35 6.15 2.01 21.02
C ASN A 35 6.72 1.54 19.67
N LYS A 36 8.05 1.56 19.49
CA LYS A 36 8.74 1.22 18.24
C LYS A 36 8.24 -0.09 17.62
N TYR A 37 8.14 -1.15 18.40
CA TYR A 37 7.72 -2.47 17.89
C TYR A 37 6.27 -2.48 17.44
N HIS A 38 5.39 -1.85 18.22
CA HIS A 38 3.98 -1.74 17.89
C HIS A 38 3.77 -0.98 16.57
N TRP A 39 4.47 0.14 16.38
CA TRP A 39 4.36 0.92 15.14
C TRP A 39 5.00 0.24 13.94
N ASN A 40 6.18 -0.37 14.11
CA ASN A 40 6.78 -1.18 13.06
C ASN A 40 5.83 -2.28 12.59
N HIS A 41 5.09 -2.91 13.51
CA HIS A 41 4.08 -3.89 13.17
C HIS A 41 2.92 -3.29 12.39
N LEU A 42 2.39 -2.14 12.82
CA LEU A 42 1.30 -1.45 12.12
C LEU A 42 1.70 -1.02 10.70
N ILE A 43 2.89 -0.44 10.53
CA ILE A 43 3.42 -0.03 9.22
C ILE A 43 3.55 -1.26 8.31
N ALA A 44 4.15 -2.35 8.81
CA ALA A 44 4.30 -3.57 8.03
C ALA A 44 2.94 -4.20 7.64
N LEU A 45 1.92 -4.09 8.49
CA LEU A 45 0.56 -4.54 8.14
C LEU A 45 -0.08 -3.66 7.07
N ASP A 46 0.07 -2.34 7.17
CA ASP A 46 -0.47 -1.41 6.18
C ASP A 46 0.21 -1.58 4.82
N GLU A 47 1.53 -1.72 4.79
CA GLU A 47 2.30 -2.02 3.57
C GLU A 47 1.83 -3.34 2.92
N ARG A 48 1.63 -4.39 3.73
CA ARG A 48 1.13 -5.68 3.22
C ARG A 48 -0.30 -5.58 2.73
N TYR A 49 -1.16 -4.86 3.43
CA TYR A 49 -2.56 -4.68 3.04
C TYR A 49 -2.67 -3.89 1.73
N THR A 50 -1.98 -2.77 1.63
CA THR A 50 -1.98 -1.92 0.42
C THR A 50 -1.40 -2.65 -0.78
N SER A 51 -0.28 -3.36 -0.60
CA SER A 51 0.32 -4.19 -1.66
C SER A 51 -0.62 -5.32 -2.09
N GLY A 52 -1.19 -6.04 -1.12
CA GLY A 52 -2.13 -7.14 -1.40
C GLY A 52 -3.42 -6.67 -2.10
N MET A 53 -3.92 -5.48 -1.78
CA MET A 53 -5.06 -4.87 -2.48
C MET A 53 -4.72 -4.53 -3.94
N ALA A 54 -3.52 -4.00 -4.20
CA ALA A 54 -3.06 -3.70 -5.54
C ALA A 54 -2.86 -4.97 -6.37
N GLU A 55 -2.21 -5.99 -5.79
CA GLU A 55 -2.00 -7.30 -6.40
C GLU A 55 -3.34 -7.99 -6.71
N GLY A 56 -4.24 -8.08 -5.73
CA GLY A 56 -5.54 -8.72 -5.91
C GLY A 56 -6.40 -8.04 -6.98
N LYS A 57 -6.35 -6.69 -7.08
CA LYS A 57 -7.00 -5.96 -8.17
C LYS A 57 -6.41 -6.35 -9.53
N LEU A 58 -5.10 -6.41 -9.63
CA LEU A 58 -4.42 -6.76 -10.89
C LEU A 58 -4.69 -8.22 -11.29
N GLU A 59 -4.66 -9.15 -10.33
CA GLU A 59 -5.00 -10.56 -10.55
C GLU A 59 -6.45 -10.72 -11.02
N GLY A 60 -7.40 -10.02 -10.37
CA GLY A 60 -8.81 -10.03 -10.78
C GLY A 60 -9.01 -9.53 -12.21
N LEU A 61 -8.37 -8.41 -12.58
CA LEU A 61 -8.41 -7.88 -13.95
C LEU A 61 -7.77 -8.86 -14.96
N THR A 62 -6.68 -9.53 -14.55
CA THR A 62 -6.01 -10.54 -15.36
C THR A 62 -6.89 -11.77 -15.59
N GLN A 63 -7.63 -12.21 -14.57
CA GLN A 63 -8.56 -13.33 -14.68
C GLN A 63 -9.72 -12.99 -15.63
N VAL A 64 -10.31 -11.80 -15.49
CA VAL A 64 -11.36 -11.31 -16.40
C VAL A 64 -10.84 -11.25 -17.83
N ALA A 65 -9.63 -10.71 -18.05
CA ALA A 65 -9.03 -10.64 -19.38
C ALA A 65 -8.81 -12.03 -20.00
N LYS A 66 -8.35 -13.01 -19.21
CA LYS A 66 -8.21 -14.41 -19.65
C LYS A 66 -9.55 -14.99 -20.11
N SER A 67 -10.60 -14.86 -19.29
CA SER A 67 -11.93 -15.35 -19.62
C SER A 67 -12.47 -14.73 -20.92
N LEU A 68 -12.39 -13.41 -21.06
CA LEU A 68 -12.85 -12.72 -22.27
C LEU A 68 -12.05 -13.14 -23.52
N LYS A 69 -10.73 -13.34 -23.38
CA LYS A 69 -9.89 -13.83 -24.48
C LYS A 69 -10.28 -15.25 -24.89
N THR A 70 -10.55 -16.13 -23.93
CA THR A 70 -11.05 -17.49 -24.19
C THR A 70 -12.41 -17.48 -24.89
N GLU A 71 -13.28 -16.52 -24.57
CA GLU A 71 -14.56 -16.30 -25.26
C GLU A 71 -14.43 -15.67 -26.66
N GLY A 72 -13.20 -15.38 -27.11
CA GLY A 72 -12.93 -14.84 -28.45
C GLY A 72 -13.20 -13.34 -28.59
N MET A 73 -13.29 -12.61 -27.48
CA MET A 73 -13.49 -11.16 -27.50
C MET A 73 -12.27 -10.44 -28.10
N ASP A 74 -12.53 -9.33 -28.80
CA ASP A 74 -11.48 -8.53 -29.42
C ASP A 74 -10.56 -7.89 -28.36
N ILE A 75 -9.26 -7.80 -28.68
CA ILE A 75 -8.25 -7.26 -27.76
C ILE A 75 -8.57 -5.82 -27.36
N THR A 76 -9.09 -4.99 -28.26
CA THR A 76 -9.43 -3.59 -27.93
C THR A 76 -10.58 -3.50 -26.93
N LEU A 77 -11.55 -4.42 -26.99
CA LEU A 77 -12.62 -4.52 -26.01
C LEU A 77 -12.07 -4.97 -24.65
N ILE A 78 -11.20 -5.99 -24.62
CA ILE A 78 -10.58 -6.48 -23.39
C ILE A 78 -9.75 -5.37 -22.72
N GLN A 79 -8.98 -4.60 -23.50
CA GLN A 79 -8.24 -3.44 -23.01
C GLN A 79 -9.16 -2.40 -22.37
N LYS A 80 -10.28 -2.08 -23.02
CA LYS A 80 -11.25 -1.10 -22.49
C LYS A 80 -11.88 -1.55 -21.17
N VAL A 81 -12.18 -2.84 -21.04
CA VAL A 81 -12.83 -3.40 -19.83
C VAL A 81 -11.83 -3.54 -18.68
N THR A 82 -10.61 -4.00 -18.96
CA THR A 82 -9.65 -4.38 -17.91
C THR A 82 -8.58 -3.34 -17.64
N GLY A 83 -8.39 -2.38 -18.54
CA GLY A 83 -7.31 -1.39 -18.48
C GLY A 83 -5.90 -1.96 -18.70
N LEU A 84 -5.78 -3.26 -19.02
CA LEU A 84 -4.49 -3.90 -19.32
C LEU A 84 -3.97 -3.47 -20.70
N SER A 85 -2.65 -3.53 -20.89
CA SER A 85 -2.05 -3.24 -22.19
C SER A 85 -2.32 -4.36 -23.20
N ALA A 86 -2.29 -4.03 -24.49
CA ALA A 86 -2.48 -5.01 -25.57
C ALA A 86 -1.42 -6.10 -25.50
N GLU A 87 -0.18 -5.75 -25.17
CA GLU A 87 0.94 -6.67 -25.01
C GLU A 87 0.65 -7.66 -23.88
N LYS A 88 0.18 -7.17 -22.73
CA LYS A 88 -0.16 -8.03 -21.61
C LYS A 88 -1.26 -9.01 -21.98
N ILE A 89 -2.36 -8.54 -22.60
CA ILE A 89 -3.49 -9.38 -23.02
C ILE A 89 -3.06 -10.42 -24.06
N LYS A 90 -2.17 -10.07 -25.01
CA LYS A 90 -1.63 -11.02 -25.98
C LYS A 90 -0.84 -12.16 -25.30
N GLN A 91 -0.18 -11.87 -24.19
CA GLN A 91 0.59 -12.83 -23.38
C GLN A 91 -0.25 -13.65 -22.38
N LEU A 92 -1.53 -13.29 -22.15
CA LEU A 92 -2.44 -14.04 -21.25
C LEU A 92 -2.95 -15.33 -21.87
#